data_AF-A0A1U8HN56-F1
#
_entry.id   AF-A0A1U8HN56-F1
#
_cell.length_a   1.000
_cell.length_b   1.000
_cell.length_c   1.000
_cell.angle_alpha   90.00
_cell.angle_beta   90.00
_cell.angle_gamma   90.00
#
_symmetry.space_group_name_H-M   'P 1'
#
loop_
_entity.id
_entity.type
_entity.pdbx_description
1 polymer ?
#
loop_
_entity_poly.entity_id
_entity_poly.type
_entity_poly.pdbx_seq_one_letter_code
_entity_poly.pdbx_strand_id
1 'polypeptide(L)'
;MKRLAVGSMVTPEYDGWFRKRVDDNVPRPSLENTRPMVEQLQITPSKLEIIKQDFEKKSSGFGKKIEQLEEEKMHLRLDADVQRSEAEKWRKRKTKAEEDLDSLKTDYKKLRLSMRTAGLGKTFEQWRHEIREEKTKDDRWERKFQEAQHEMKI
;
A
#
# COMPACT_ATOMS: atom_id res chain seq x y z
N MET A 1 -12.97 -24.00 70.00
CA MET A 1 -13.96 -23.02 69.52
C MET A 1 -15.23 -23.16 70.34
N LYS A 2 -15.72 -22.05 70.93
CA LYS A 2 -16.95 -22.04 71.74
C LYS A 2 -18.16 -22.19 70.81
N ARG A 3 -19.02 -23.18 71.05
CA ARG A 3 -20.28 -23.36 70.32
C ARG A 3 -21.31 -22.41 70.94
N LEU A 4 -21.78 -21.43 70.16
CA LEU A 4 -22.93 -20.62 70.54
C LEU A 4 -24.17 -21.50 70.39
N ALA A 5 -24.81 -21.84 71.51
CA ALA A 5 -26.15 -22.41 71.51
C ALA A 5 -27.12 -21.28 71.14
N VAL A 6 -27.54 -21.25 69.87
CA VAL A 6 -28.69 -20.46 69.43
C VAL A 6 -29.92 -21.14 70.05
N GLY A 7 -30.36 -20.63 71.20
CA GLY A 7 -31.63 -21.01 71.79
C GLY A 7 -32.73 -20.73 70.78
N SER A 8 -33.56 -21.74 70.49
CA SER A 8 -34.79 -21.58 69.71
C SER A 8 -35.65 -20.52 70.37
N MET A 9 -35.63 -19.31 69.82
CA MET A 9 -36.34 -18.14 70.35
C MET A 9 -37.82 -18.16 69.90
N VAL A 10 -38.46 -19.33 69.98
CA VAL A 10 -39.90 -19.48 69.79
C VAL A 10 -40.47 -19.60 71.20
N THR A 11 -40.89 -18.48 71.76
CA THR A 11 -41.62 -18.47 73.02
C THR A 11 -42.88 -19.34 72.85
N PRO A 12 -43.22 -20.22 73.79
CA PRO A 12 -44.44 -21.06 73.71
C PRO A 12 -45.72 -20.24 73.53
N GLU A 13 -45.67 -18.97 73.93
CA GLU A 13 -46.70 -17.94 73.75
C GLU A 13 -46.97 -17.63 72.28
N TYR A 14 -45.94 -17.66 71.41
CA TYR A 14 -46.10 -17.43 69.97
C TYR A 14 -46.88 -18.56 69.30
N ASP A 15 -46.59 -19.81 69.64
CA ASP A 15 -47.30 -20.97 69.11
C ASP A 15 -48.76 -21.01 69.61
N GLY A 16 -48.98 -20.63 70.87
CA GLY A 16 -50.31 -20.44 71.43
C GLY A 16 -51.10 -19.33 70.70
N TRP A 17 -50.46 -18.19 70.42
CA TRP A 17 -51.04 -17.09 69.67
C TRP A 17 -51.32 -17.46 68.20
N PHE A 18 -50.42 -18.22 67.56
CA PHE A 18 -50.56 -18.65 66.17
C PHE A 18 -51.69 -19.68 66.00
N ARG A 19 -51.82 -20.64 66.92
CA ARG A 19 -52.96 -21.60 66.93
C ARG A 19 -54.29 -20.90 67.12
N LYS A 20 -54.34 -19.83 67.91
CA LYS A 20 -55.56 -19.04 68.16
C LYS A 20 -56.05 -18.27 66.93
N ARG A 21 -55.16 -17.91 65.99
CA ARG A 21 -55.52 -17.25 64.72
C ARG A 21 -56.02 -18.20 63.62
N VAL A 22 -55.90 -19.53 63.81
CA VAL A 22 -56.35 -20.49 62.79
C VAL A 22 -57.88 -20.53 62.68
N ASP A 23 -58.61 -20.17 63.75
CA ASP A 23 -60.07 -20.04 63.77
C ASP A 23 -60.59 -18.67 63.29
N ASP A 24 -59.69 -17.70 63.06
CA ASP A 24 -60.07 -16.44 62.42
C ASP A 24 -60.15 -16.68 60.92
N ASN A 25 -61.30 -16.39 60.31
CA ASN A 25 -61.65 -16.57 58.89
C ASN A 25 -60.77 -15.78 57.88
N VAL A 26 -59.49 -15.54 58.17
CA VAL A 26 -58.52 -15.00 57.22
C VAL A 26 -58.10 -16.14 56.29
N PRO A 27 -58.38 -16.06 54.98
CA PRO A 27 -57.98 -17.11 54.05
C PRO A 27 -56.47 -17.29 54.10
N ARG A 28 -56.00 -18.48 54.49
CA ARG A 28 -54.63 -18.92 54.21
C ARG A 28 -54.45 -18.80 52.70
N PRO A 29 -53.48 -18.05 52.16
CA PRO A 29 -53.28 -17.99 50.72
C PRO A 29 -53.09 -19.42 50.21
N SER A 30 -54.02 -19.88 49.37
CA SER A 30 -53.99 -21.20 48.77
C SER A 30 -52.66 -21.36 48.03
N LEU A 31 -51.86 -22.34 48.44
CA LEU A 31 -50.59 -22.72 47.81
C LEU A 31 -50.77 -23.23 46.37
N GLU A 32 -52.00 -23.25 45.84
CA GLU A 32 -52.31 -23.67 44.47
C GLU A 32 -51.96 -22.61 43.40
N ASN A 33 -51.71 -21.35 43.79
CA ASN A 33 -51.38 -20.27 42.83
C ASN A 33 -49.93 -19.80 42.87
N THR A 34 -49.07 -20.46 43.64
CA THR A 34 -47.63 -20.21 43.61
C THR A 34 -47.01 -20.96 42.44
N ARG A 35 -47.11 -20.40 41.23
CA ARG A 35 -45.95 -20.52 40.32
C ARG A 35 -44.74 -20.06 41.14
N PRO A 36 -43.69 -20.86 41.29
CA PRO A 36 -42.53 -20.45 42.06
C PRO A 36 -42.05 -19.12 41.49
N MET A 37 -41.78 -18.13 42.35
CA MET A 37 -41.35 -16.77 41.96
C MET A 37 -40.15 -16.83 40.98
N VAL A 38 -39.38 -17.91 41.05
CA VAL A 38 -38.32 -18.32 40.14
C VAL A 38 -38.80 -18.51 38.69
N GLU A 39 -39.92 -19.19 38.44
CA GLU A 39 -40.49 -19.38 37.09
C GLU A 39 -41.06 -18.08 36.51
N GLN A 40 -41.62 -17.19 37.33
CA GLN A 40 -42.12 -15.88 36.88
C GLN A 40 -40.98 -14.91 36.54
N LEU A 41 -39.85 -15.00 37.23
CA LEU A 41 -38.63 -14.22 36.94
C LEU A 41 -37.82 -14.81 35.78
N GLN A 42 -37.99 -16.09 35.44
CA GLN A 42 -37.24 -16.76 34.37
C GLN A 42 -37.72 -16.43 32.95
N ILE A 43 -38.93 -15.93 32.76
CA ILE A 43 -39.52 -15.73 31.41
C ILE A 43 -39.11 -14.40 30.78
N THR A 44 -38.61 -13.43 31.57
CA THR A 44 -38.23 -12.10 31.05
C THR A 44 -36.74 -11.84 31.33
N PRO A 45 -35.91 -11.71 30.28
CA PRO A 45 -34.51 -11.33 30.44
C PRO A 45 -34.38 -10.04 31.25
N SER A 46 -33.47 -10.02 32.21
CA SER A 46 -33.26 -8.81 33.01
C SER A 46 -32.69 -7.69 32.14
N LYS A 47 -32.95 -6.42 32.50
CA LYS A 47 -32.38 -5.27 31.78
C LYS A 47 -30.84 -5.35 31.64
N LEU A 48 -30.16 -5.92 32.65
CA LEU A 48 -28.71 -6.11 32.63
C LEU A 48 -28.28 -7.18 31.61
N GLU A 49 -29.07 -8.25 31.47
CA GLU A 49 -28.79 -9.33 30.55
C GLU A 49 -28.93 -8.90 29.09
N ILE A 50 -29.94 -8.07 28.80
CA ILE A 50 -30.12 -7.41 27.49
C ILE A 50 -28.91 -6.51 27.19
N ILE A 51 -28.50 -5.67 28.13
CA ILE A 51 -27.34 -4.77 27.96
C ILE A 51 -26.05 -5.58 27.73
N LYS A 52 -25.86 -6.69 28.45
CA LYS A 52 -24.70 -7.56 28.28
C LYS A 52 -24.67 -8.17 26.88
N GLN A 53 -25.79 -8.69 26.40
CA GLN A 53 -25.89 -9.29 25.08
C GLN A 53 -25.63 -8.25 23.96
N ASP A 54 -26.17 -7.03 24.11
CA ASP A 54 -25.91 -5.94 23.18
C ASP A 54 -24.43 -5.53 23.16
N PHE A 55 -23.78 -5.53 24.33
CA PHE A 55 -22.34 -5.27 24.43
C PHE A 55 -21.52 -6.35 23.74
N GLU A 56 -21.81 -7.63 23.96
CA GLU A 56 -21.14 -8.76 23.27
C GLU A 56 -21.35 -8.72 21.75
N LYS A 57 -22.55 -8.35 21.28
CA LYS A 57 -22.83 -8.18 19.86
C LYS A 57 -22.02 -7.02 19.26
N LYS A 58 -21.89 -5.90 19.98
CA LYS A 58 -21.06 -4.77 19.54
C LYS A 58 -19.58 -5.11 19.56
N SER A 59 -19.08 -5.77 20.60
CA SER A 59 -17.67 -6.13 20.72
C SER A 59 -17.25 -7.12 19.65
N SER A 60 -18.06 -8.14 19.36
CA SER A 60 -17.82 -9.06 18.24
C SER A 60 -17.87 -8.36 16.88
N GLY A 61 -18.77 -7.38 16.70
CA GLY A 61 -18.79 -6.52 15.51
C GLY A 61 -17.51 -5.71 15.35
N PHE A 62 -16.99 -5.12 16.43
CA PHE A 62 -15.71 -4.41 16.42
C PHE A 62 -14.54 -5.34 16.14
N GLY A 63 -14.53 -6.55 16.70
CA GLY A 63 -13.50 -7.55 16.42
C GLY A 63 -13.36 -7.85 14.92
N LYS A 64 -14.49 -8.13 14.24
CA LYS A 64 -14.50 -8.34 12.78
C LYS A 64 -14.03 -7.12 11.99
N LYS A 65 -14.40 -5.91 12.43
CA LYS A 65 -13.98 -4.66 11.79
C LYS A 65 -12.46 -4.45 11.92
N ILE A 66 -11.89 -4.78 13.08
CA ILE A 66 -10.45 -4.68 13.34
C ILE A 66 -9.70 -5.68 12.46
N GLU A 67 -10.14 -6.93 12.41
CA GLU A 67 -9.54 -7.98 11.56
C GLU A 67 -9.52 -7.57 10.08
N GLN A 68 -10.65 -7.06 9.56
CA GLN A 68 -10.73 -6.54 8.20
C GLN A 68 -9.74 -5.39 7.96
N LEU A 69 -9.64 -4.44 8.89
CA LEU A 69 -8.72 -3.30 8.76
C LEU A 69 -7.25 -3.73 8.84
N GLU A 70 -6.93 -4.75 9.61
CA GLU A 70 -5.58 -5.32 9.68
C GLU A 70 -5.20 -5.99 8.35
N GLU A 71 -6.12 -6.74 7.74
CA GLU A 71 -5.93 -7.33 6.41
C GLU A 71 -5.75 -6.25 5.33
N GLU A 72 -6.63 -5.26 5.26
CA GLU A 72 -6.51 -4.12 4.33
C GLU A 72 -5.18 -3.37 4.49
N LYS A 73 -4.75 -3.15 5.74
CA LYS A 73 -3.45 -2.52 6.04
C LYS A 73 -2.27 -3.36 5.55
N MET A 74 -2.35 -4.69 5.64
CA MET A 74 -1.30 -5.59 5.14
C MET A 74 -1.21 -5.53 3.61
N HIS A 75 -2.34 -5.54 2.90
CA HIS A 75 -2.36 -5.38 1.45
C HIS A 75 -1.77 -4.04 1.01
N LEU A 76 -2.19 -2.93 1.64
CA LEU A 76 -1.68 -1.60 1.31
C LEU A 76 -0.17 -1.47 1.54
N ARG A 77 0.37 -2.14 2.56
CA ARG A 77 1.82 -2.18 2.81
C ARG A 77 2.56 -2.90 1.69
N LEU A 78 2.05 -4.04 1.25
CA LEU A 78 2.63 -4.79 0.13
C LEU A 78 2.62 -3.96 -1.15
N ASP A 79 1.50 -3.32 -1.47
CA ASP A 79 1.37 -2.45 -2.65
C ASP A 79 2.35 -1.27 -2.59
N ALA A 80 2.48 -0.63 -1.43
CA ALA A 80 3.44 0.46 -1.23
C ALA A 80 4.89 0.01 -1.43
N ASP A 81 5.25 -1.18 -0.96
CA ASP A 81 6.59 -1.74 -1.15
C ASP A 81 6.86 -2.13 -2.61
N VAL A 82 5.87 -2.68 -3.32
CA VAL A 82 5.93 -2.94 -4.77
C VAL A 82 6.18 -1.64 -5.52
N GLN A 83 5.35 -0.61 -5.30
CA GLN A 83 5.50 0.70 -5.95
C GLN A 83 6.86 1.34 -5.65
N ARG A 84 7.34 1.25 -4.40
CA ARG A 84 8.67 1.74 -4.02
C ARG A 84 9.76 1.05 -4.82
N SER A 85 9.69 -0.27 -4.95
CA SER A 85 10.69 -1.06 -5.70
C SER A 85 10.69 -0.76 -7.21
N GLU A 86 9.50 -0.52 -7.80
CA GLU A 86 9.37 -0.13 -9.20
C GLU A 86 9.93 1.27 -9.44
N ALA A 87 9.60 2.22 -8.59
CA ALA A 87 10.13 3.58 -8.67
C ALA A 87 11.66 3.60 -8.58
N GLU A 88 12.25 2.77 -7.72
CA GLU A 88 13.71 2.64 -7.61
C GLU A 88 14.34 2.07 -8.89
N LYS A 89 13.74 1.04 -9.50
CA LYS A 89 14.18 0.50 -10.80
C LYS A 89 14.12 1.56 -11.88
N TRP A 90 13.05 2.36 -11.94
CA TRP A 90 12.92 3.46 -12.88
C TRP A 90 14.00 4.52 -12.68
N ARG A 91 14.31 4.88 -11.43
CA ARG A 91 15.42 5.80 -11.10
C ARG A 91 16.75 5.29 -11.62
N LYS A 92 17.11 4.02 -11.34
CA LYS A 92 18.36 3.40 -11.79
C LYS A 92 18.48 3.34 -13.31
N ARG A 93 17.39 3.02 -14.01
CA ARG A 93 17.38 3.03 -15.48
C ARG A 93 17.55 4.42 -16.05
N LYS A 94 16.91 5.41 -15.45
CA LYS A 94 17.01 6.81 -15.86
C LYS A 94 18.43 7.34 -15.70
N THR A 95 19.08 7.12 -14.55
CA THR A 95 20.46 7.56 -14.32
C THR A 95 21.42 6.92 -15.31
N LYS A 96 21.28 5.62 -15.58
CA LYS A 96 22.09 4.94 -16.60
C LYS A 96 21.88 5.53 -18.00
N ALA A 97 20.63 5.78 -18.41
CA ALA A 97 20.34 6.38 -19.71
C ALA A 97 20.89 7.81 -19.83
N GLU A 98 20.91 8.57 -18.74
CA GLU A 98 21.54 9.90 -18.68
C GLU A 98 23.07 9.82 -18.83
N GLU A 99 23.72 8.88 -18.12
CA GLU A 99 25.16 8.62 -18.25
C GLU A 99 25.54 8.19 -19.68
N ASP A 100 24.77 7.27 -20.28
CA ASP A 100 24.96 6.81 -21.65
C ASP A 100 24.80 7.96 -22.66
N LEU A 101 23.82 8.85 -22.44
CA LEU A 101 23.60 10.03 -23.28
C LEU A 101 24.76 11.02 -23.18
N ASP A 102 25.27 11.28 -21.98
CA ASP A 102 26.41 12.16 -21.77
C ASP A 102 27.68 11.59 -22.40
N SER A 103 27.93 10.28 -22.26
CA SER A 103 29.01 9.58 -22.96
C SER A 103 28.89 9.75 -24.48
N LEU A 104 27.72 9.44 -25.06
CA LEU A 104 27.46 9.58 -26.49
C LEU A 104 27.67 11.02 -26.97
N LYS A 105 27.23 12.01 -26.19
CA LYS A 105 27.42 13.44 -26.48
C LYS A 105 28.90 13.81 -26.50
N THR A 106 29.72 13.25 -25.60
CA THR A 106 31.17 13.47 -25.62
C THR A 106 31.83 12.84 -26.83
N ASP A 107 31.45 11.62 -27.19
CA ASP A 107 32.02 10.91 -28.33
C ASP A 107 31.62 11.55 -29.66
N TYR A 108 30.37 12.01 -29.77
CA TYR A 108 29.92 12.80 -30.92
C TYR A 108 30.72 14.09 -31.09
N LYS A 109 30.99 14.82 -29.98
CA LYS A 109 31.83 16.03 -30.03
C LYS A 109 33.25 15.70 -30.51
N LYS A 110 33.85 14.62 -30.02
CA LYS A 110 35.17 14.17 -30.47
C LYS A 110 35.16 13.83 -31.96
N LEU A 111 34.19 13.02 -32.40
CA LEU A 111 34.03 12.64 -33.80
C LEU A 111 33.92 13.88 -34.71
N ARG A 112 33.08 14.84 -34.34
CA ARG A 112 32.91 16.09 -35.08
C ARG A 112 34.22 16.89 -35.18
N LEU A 113 35.00 16.93 -34.10
CA LEU A 113 36.32 17.57 -34.11
C LEU A 113 37.30 16.81 -35.02
N SER A 114 37.36 15.48 -34.91
CA SER A 114 38.20 14.64 -35.77
C SER A 114 37.85 14.79 -37.25
N MET A 115 36.57 14.84 -37.61
CA MET A 115 36.12 15.09 -38.99
C MET A 115 36.57 16.46 -39.50
N ARG A 116 36.56 17.50 -38.65
CA ARG A 116 37.09 18.83 -39.02
C ARG A 116 38.60 18.78 -39.23
N THR A 117 39.35 18.14 -38.33
CA THR A 117 40.82 18.02 -38.42
C THR A 117 41.26 17.22 -39.65
N ALA A 118 40.55 16.14 -39.98
CA ALA A 118 40.83 15.32 -41.16
C ALA A 118 40.37 15.96 -42.48
N GLY A 119 39.82 17.18 -42.47
CA GLY A 119 39.32 17.86 -43.67
C GLY A 119 38.02 17.27 -44.25
N LEU A 120 37.45 16.26 -43.60
CA LEU A 120 36.15 15.64 -43.91
C LEU A 120 34.95 16.54 -43.56
N GLY A 121 35.19 17.67 -42.88
CA GLY A 121 34.18 18.69 -42.58
C GLY A 121 33.82 19.60 -43.75
N LYS A 122 34.46 19.45 -44.93
CA LYS A 122 34.10 20.19 -46.14
C LYS A 122 32.71 19.81 -46.63
N THR A 123 31.93 20.78 -47.05
CA THR A 123 30.64 20.50 -47.69
C THR A 123 30.86 19.86 -49.06
N PHE A 124 29.89 19.08 -49.52
CA PHE A 124 29.95 18.44 -50.84
C PHE A 124 30.23 19.44 -51.98
N GLU A 125 29.78 20.68 -51.84
CA GLU A 125 30.04 21.76 -52.80
C GLU A 125 31.50 22.22 -52.82
N GLN A 126 32.14 22.32 -51.65
CA GLN A 126 33.57 22.62 -51.56
C GLN A 126 34.40 21.51 -52.22
N TRP A 127 34.06 20.25 -51.99
CA TRP A 127 34.68 19.12 -52.68
C TRP A 127 34.49 19.18 -54.20
N ARG A 128 33.28 19.49 -54.68
CA ARG A 128 33.03 19.64 -56.13
C ARG A 128 33.77 20.82 -56.74
N HIS A 129 34.02 21.89 -55.97
CA HIS A 129 34.81 23.01 -56.43
C HIS A 129 36.30 22.63 -56.58
N GLU A 130 36.90 22.01 -55.56
CA GLU A 130 38.29 21.54 -55.60
C GLU A 130 38.53 20.55 -56.74
N ILE A 131 37.64 19.58 -56.94
CA ILE A 131 37.74 18.63 -58.07
C ILE A 131 37.70 19.35 -59.42
N ARG A 132 36.89 20.40 -59.57
CA ARG A 132 36.84 21.18 -60.81
C ARG A 132 38.13 21.97 -61.02
N GLU A 133 38.64 22.63 -59.98
CA GLU A 133 39.92 23.33 -60.08
C GLU A 133 41.06 22.39 -60.46
N GLU A 134 41.12 21.21 -59.84
CA GLU A 134 42.14 20.20 -60.12
C GLU A 134 42.07 19.71 -61.57
N LYS A 135 40.87 19.43 -62.10
CA LYS A 135 40.67 19.12 -63.52
C LYS A 135 41.17 20.23 -64.45
N THR A 136 40.87 21.49 -64.14
CA THR A 136 41.36 22.61 -64.96
C THR A 136 42.87 22.81 -64.89
N LYS A 137 43.52 22.36 -63.81
CA LYS A 137 44.99 22.36 -63.69
C LYS A 137 45.57 21.24 -64.53
N ASP A 138 44.96 20.06 -64.51
CA ASP A 138 45.36 18.91 -65.33
C ASP A 138 45.29 19.23 -66.82
N ASP A 139 44.15 19.76 -67.28
CA ASP A 139 43.95 20.20 -68.68
C ASP A 139 44.97 21.27 -69.13
N ARG A 140 45.46 22.07 -68.19
CA ARG A 140 46.46 23.11 -68.44
C ARG A 140 47.86 22.51 -68.55
N TRP A 141 48.20 21.53 -67.71
CA TRP A 141 49.45 20.79 -67.80
C TRP A 141 49.53 19.97 -69.07
N GLU A 142 48.43 19.31 -69.45
CA GLU A 142 48.35 18.56 -70.71
C GLU A 142 48.63 19.46 -71.92
N ARG A 143 48.03 20.65 -71.98
CA ARG A 143 48.29 21.61 -73.05
C ARG A 143 49.75 22.03 -73.14
N LYS A 144 50.36 22.37 -71.99
CA LYS A 144 51.79 22.73 -71.92
C LYS A 144 52.69 21.58 -72.33
N PHE A 145 52.32 20.35 -71.97
CA PHE A 145 53.05 19.16 -72.37
C PHE A 145 53.00 18.97 -73.89
N GLN A 146 51.83 19.13 -74.51
CA GLN A 146 51.69 19.08 -75.97
C GLN A 146 52.46 20.20 -76.68
N GLU A 147 52.41 21.43 -76.16
CA GLU A 147 53.19 22.56 -76.68
C GLU A 147 54.70 22.27 -76.65
N ALA A 148 55.22 21.77 -75.52
CA ALA A 148 56.63 21.39 -75.38
C ALA A 148 57.02 20.23 -76.32
N GLN A 149 56.12 19.26 -76.53
CA GLN A 149 56.33 18.17 -77.50
C GLN A 149 56.39 18.68 -78.95
N HIS A 150 55.63 19.73 -79.28
CA HIS A 150 55.67 20.36 -80.59
C HIS A 150 56.94 21.21 -80.78
N GLU A 151 57.41 21.92 -79.75
CA GLU A 151 58.65 22.70 -79.79
C GLU A 151 59.92 21.85 -79.91
N MET A 152 59.93 20.62 -79.36
CA MET A 152 61.06 19.69 -79.48
C MET A 152 61.14 18.93 -80.82
N LYS A 153 60.11 19.03 -81.68
CA LYS A 153 60.05 18.35 -82.99
C LYS A 153 60.38 19.26 -84.18
N ILE A 154 60.82 20.49 -83.91
CA ILE A 154 61.37 21.46 -84.88
C ILE A 154 62.90 21.40 -84.79
#